data_AF-A0A835J146-F1
#
_entry.id   AF-A0A835J146-F1
#
_cell.length_a   1.000
_cell.length_b   1.000
_cell.length_c   1.000
_cell.angle_alpha   90.00
_cell.angle_beta   90.00
_cell.angle_gamma   90.00
#
_symmetry.space_group_name_H-M   'P 1'
#
loop_
_entity.id
_entity.type
_entity.pdbx_description
1 polymer ?
#
loop_
_entity_poly.entity_id
_entity_poly.type
_entity_poly.pdbx_seq_one_letter_code
_entity_poly.pdbx_strand_id
1 'polypeptide(L)'
;MDEENKDARIADYFDFIAGTSTGGLMTAMLTTPNAEKRPLFEAKDIVKFYLEKSPLIFPQTTEQLLEDDQLFHDEAAINSLLDEATKQIQLCYSIQNAFFQLMSCLPCFQLYQSLVAVCEVMKEHKINDRKLLILSLGTGAADQSDRYVVGDDPSKWGLLRWLWYSENNGSPLIDILTTASDEMISTYISTIFQYCGWEENYYRLQADMKLSEAKMDDARPENLENLEQIGKDLATKHDDELEALALKLIENRKARLARMTVW
;
A
#
# COMPACT_ATOMS: atom_id res chain seq x y z
N MET A 1 6.77 3.14 -21.89
CA MET A 1 7.40 1.94 -21.23
C MET A 1 8.77 1.62 -21.83
N ASP A 2 9.75 1.12 -21.06
CA ASP A 2 11.14 0.84 -21.49
C ASP A 2 11.19 -0.27 -22.56
N GLU A 3 10.93 0.09 -23.82
CA GLU A 3 10.84 -0.85 -24.96
C GLU A 3 12.11 -1.68 -25.16
N GLU A 4 13.23 -1.22 -24.60
CA GLU A 4 14.54 -1.87 -24.64
C GLU A 4 14.66 -3.01 -23.60
N ASN A 5 13.82 -3.05 -22.56
CA ASN A 5 13.91 -4.04 -21.48
C ASN A 5 12.57 -4.73 -21.15
N LYS A 6 12.31 -5.86 -21.83
CA LYS A 6 11.13 -6.70 -21.58
C LYS A 6 11.11 -7.39 -20.21
N ASP A 7 12.24 -7.45 -19.53
CA ASP A 7 12.32 -8.01 -18.17
C ASP A 7 12.36 -6.91 -17.08
N ALA A 8 11.98 -5.67 -17.42
CA ALA A 8 11.86 -4.59 -16.46
C ALA A 8 10.93 -4.98 -15.30
N ARG A 9 11.33 -4.65 -14.06
CA ARG A 9 10.52 -4.81 -12.85
C ARG A 9 10.49 -3.50 -12.07
N ILE A 10 9.43 -3.26 -11.29
CA ILE A 10 9.28 -2.06 -10.45
C ILE A 10 10.49 -1.89 -9.52
N ALA A 11 10.96 -2.98 -8.90
CA ALA A 11 12.13 -2.99 -8.02
C ALA A 11 13.44 -2.57 -8.69
N ASP A 12 13.50 -2.48 -10.02
CA ASP A 12 14.69 -1.99 -10.70
C ASP A 12 14.82 -0.46 -10.72
N TYR A 13 13.69 0.24 -10.55
CA TYR A 13 13.59 1.69 -10.70
C TYR A 13 13.43 2.40 -9.36
N PHE A 14 12.88 1.71 -8.36
CA PHE A 14 12.72 2.21 -7.00
C PHE A 14 13.80 1.66 -6.07
N ASP A 15 14.49 2.56 -5.38
CA ASP A 15 15.51 2.18 -4.38
C ASP A 15 14.87 1.61 -3.10
N PHE A 16 13.62 1.99 -2.84
CA PHE A 16 12.89 1.60 -1.64
C PHE A 16 11.41 1.39 -2.00
N ILE A 17 10.84 0.29 -1.52
CA ILE A 17 9.42 -0.05 -1.67
C ILE A 17 8.90 -0.48 -0.30
N ALA A 18 7.77 0.08 0.12
CA ALA A 18 7.11 -0.26 1.37
C ALA A 18 5.59 -0.15 1.24
N GLY A 19 4.87 -0.91 2.06
CA GLY A 19 3.43 -0.84 2.20
C GLY A 19 2.94 -1.55 3.47
N THR A 20 1.69 -1.31 3.89
CA THR A 20 1.04 -1.92 5.06
C THR A 20 -0.19 -2.67 4.61
N SER A 21 -0.54 -3.73 5.35
CA SER A 21 -1.65 -4.61 5.01
C SER A 21 -1.44 -5.19 3.60
N THR A 22 -2.43 -5.09 2.72
CA THR A 22 -2.35 -5.48 1.31
C THR A 22 -1.17 -4.86 0.57
N GLY A 23 -0.79 -3.61 0.89
CA GLY A 23 0.40 -2.95 0.32
C GLY A 23 1.72 -3.60 0.76
N GLY A 24 1.78 -4.17 1.96
CA GLY A 24 2.93 -4.94 2.45
C GLY A 24 3.07 -6.27 1.71
N LEU A 25 1.93 -6.94 1.45
CA LEU A 25 1.90 -8.15 0.61
C LEU A 25 2.34 -7.85 -0.83
N MET A 26 1.85 -6.75 -1.42
CA MET A 26 2.31 -6.30 -2.74
C MET A 26 3.80 -5.98 -2.77
N THR A 27 4.32 -5.35 -1.70
CA THR A 27 5.75 -5.10 -1.54
C THR A 27 6.55 -6.39 -1.54
N ALA A 28 6.12 -7.41 -0.77
CA ALA A 28 6.76 -8.72 -0.78
C ALA A 28 6.75 -9.33 -2.18
N MET A 29 5.60 -9.38 -2.85
CA MET A 29 5.50 -9.91 -4.22
C MET A 29 6.45 -9.20 -5.21
N LEU A 30 6.56 -7.87 -5.13
CA LEU A 30 7.40 -7.07 -6.02
C LEU A 30 8.91 -7.11 -5.70
N THR A 31 9.30 -7.65 -4.53
CA THR A 31 10.70 -7.59 -4.05
C THR A 31 11.30 -8.96 -3.74
N THR A 32 10.49 -9.99 -3.50
CA THR A 32 10.97 -11.35 -3.22
C THR A 32 11.77 -11.88 -4.41
N PRO A 33 13.06 -12.23 -4.23
CA PRO A 33 13.91 -12.69 -5.31
C PRO A 33 13.61 -14.15 -5.68
N ASN A 34 13.63 -14.45 -6.97
CA ASN A 34 13.70 -15.81 -7.52
C ASN A 34 15.16 -16.33 -7.54
N ALA A 35 15.38 -17.51 -8.14
CA ALA A 35 16.71 -18.12 -8.24
C ALA A 35 17.73 -17.22 -8.97
N GLU A 36 17.25 -16.39 -9.91
CA GLU A 36 18.04 -15.43 -10.68
C GLU A 36 18.21 -14.07 -9.96
N LYS A 37 17.77 -13.94 -8.71
CA LYS A 37 17.75 -12.67 -7.94
C LYS A 37 16.93 -11.56 -8.60
N ARG A 38 15.91 -11.93 -9.37
CA ARG A 38 14.90 -11.02 -9.93
C ARG A 38 13.61 -11.13 -9.10
N PRO A 39 12.79 -10.08 -9.02
CA PRO A 39 11.46 -10.18 -8.44
C PRO A 39 10.67 -11.36 -9.00
N LEU A 40 10.14 -12.19 -8.10
CA LEU A 40 9.39 -13.40 -8.43
C LEU A 40 8.08 -13.10 -9.18
N PHE A 41 7.44 -11.97 -8.87
CA PHE A 41 6.19 -11.54 -9.49
C PHE A 41 6.35 -10.29 -10.35
N GLU A 42 5.60 -10.23 -11.44
CA GLU A 42 5.39 -8.99 -12.20
C GLU A 42 4.24 -8.18 -11.58
N ALA A 43 4.20 -6.86 -11.85
CA ALA A 43 3.12 -6.01 -11.36
C ALA A 43 1.72 -6.48 -11.82
N LYS A 44 1.62 -7.02 -13.04
CA LYS A 44 0.38 -7.58 -13.60
C LYS A 44 -0.11 -8.82 -12.84
N ASP A 45 0.79 -9.57 -12.20
CA ASP A 45 0.46 -10.80 -11.47
C ASP A 45 -0.24 -10.48 -10.13
N ILE A 46 -0.05 -9.27 -9.59
CA ILE A 46 -0.67 -8.83 -8.34
C ILE A 46 -2.20 -8.77 -8.47
N VAL A 47 -2.70 -8.15 -9.55
CA VAL A 47 -4.15 -8.06 -9.79
C VAL A 47 -4.72 -9.46 -9.92
N LYS A 48 -4.08 -10.33 -10.72
CA LYS A 48 -4.48 -11.72 -10.87
C LYS A 48 -4.50 -12.47 -9.54
N PHE A 49 -3.48 -12.29 -8.70
CA PHE A 49 -3.41 -12.87 -7.37
C PHE A 49 -4.63 -12.47 -6.52
N TYR A 50 -4.98 -11.17 -6.47
CA TYR A 50 -6.15 -10.74 -5.70
C TYR A 50 -7.47 -11.22 -6.30
N LEU A 51 -7.62 -11.29 -7.62
CA LEU A 51 -8.81 -11.84 -8.25
C LEU A 51 -9.01 -13.33 -7.91
N GLU A 52 -7.94 -14.11 -7.85
CA GLU A 52 -7.99 -15.55 -7.58
C GLU A 52 -8.02 -15.89 -6.08
N LYS A 53 -7.33 -15.11 -5.25
CA LYS A 53 -7.10 -15.43 -3.83
C LYS A 53 -8.00 -14.67 -2.87
N SER A 54 -8.49 -13.48 -3.22
CA SER A 54 -9.37 -12.72 -2.31
C SER A 54 -10.62 -13.50 -1.90
N PRO A 55 -11.32 -14.26 -2.78
CA PRO A 55 -12.49 -15.05 -2.37
C PRO A 55 -12.16 -16.17 -1.38
N LEU A 56 -10.90 -16.62 -1.32
CA LEU A 56 -10.42 -17.63 -0.36
C LEU A 56 -10.00 -16.96 0.96
N ILE A 57 -9.35 -15.79 0.89
CA ILE A 57 -8.91 -15.02 2.05
C ILE A 57 -10.12 -14.42 2.79
N PHE A 58 -11.12 -13.96 2.03
CA PHE A 58 -12.36 -13.36 2.52
C PHE A 58 -13.58 -14.10 1.95
N PRO A 59 -13.86 -15.31 2.42
CA PRO A 59 -14.99 -16.08 1.94
C PRO A 59 -16.31 -15.37 2.29
N GLN A 60 -17.17 -15.24 1.28
CA GLN A 60 -18.42 -14.48 1.36
C GLN A 60 -19.63 -15.37 1.67
N THR A 61 -19.44 -16.69 1.62
CA THR A 61 -20.48 -17.71 1.88
C THR A 61 -19.93 -18.82 2.78
N THR A 62 -20.83 -19.49 3.50
CA THR A 62 -20.48 -20.66 4.32
C THR A 62 -19.97 -21.83 3.47
N GLU A 63 -20.43 -21.96 2.22
CA GLU A 63 -19.88 -22.97 1.30
C GLU A 63 -18.40 -22.70 0.97
N GLN A 64 -18.03 -21.44 0.67
CA GLN A 64 -16.63 -21.07 0.42
C GLN A 64 -15.72 -21.31 1.64
N LEU A 65 -16.23 -21.05 2.85
CA LEU A 65 -15.53 -21.35 4.10
C LEU A 65 -15.23 -22.85 4.29
N LEU A 66 -16.07 -23.73 3.74
CA LEU A 66 -15.94 -25.18 3.89
C LEU A 66 -15.09 -25.82 2.76
N GLU A 67 -14.97 -25.16 1.60
CA GLU A 67 -14.05 -25.57 0.52
C GLU A 67 -12.57 -25.27 0.85
N ASP A 68 -12.30 -24.33 1.76
CA ASP A 68 -10.96 -23.86 2.15
C ASP A 68 -10.12 -24.92 2.89
N ASP A 69 -10.77 -25.86 3.60
CA ASP A 69 -10.09 -26.93 4.37
C ASP A 69 -9.39 -27.96 3.46
N GLN A 70 -9.56 -27.88 2.13
CA GLN A 70 -8.94 -28.77 1.13
C GLN A 70 -7.95 -28.08 0.17
N LEU A 71 -7.76 -26.75 0.23
CA LEU A 71 -7.09 -25.99 -0.84
C LEU A 71 -5.61 -25.60 -0.57
N PHE A 72 -5.06 -25.87 0.61
CA PHE A 72 -3.66 -25.56 0.98
C PHE A 72 -2.63 -26.57 0.45
N HIS A 73 -2.72 -26.97 -0.83
CA HIS A 73 -1.78 -27.90 -1.44
C HIS A 73 -0.58 -27.26 -2.17
N ASP A 74 -0.45 -25.93 -2.14
CA ASP A 74 0.68 -25.18 -2.73
C ASP A 74 1.46 -24.37 -1.67
N GLU A 75 1.76 -25.02 -0.54
CA GLU A 75 2.35 -24.43 0.68
C GLU A 75 3.62 -23.61 0.45
N ALA A 76 4.52 -24.02 -0.44
CA ALA A 76 5.88 -23.50 -0.45
C ALA A 76 5.96 -22.01 -0.88
N ALA A 77 5.23 -21.62 -1.92
CA ALA A 77 5.27 -20.24 -2.44
C ALA A 77 4.47 -19.27 -1.55
N ILE A 78 3.31 -19.70 -1.06
CA ILE A 78 2.47 -18.89 -0.17
C ILE A 78 3.14 -18.75 1.20
N ASN A 79 3.70 -19.83 1.77
CA ASN A 79 4.43 -19.74 3.04
C ASN A 79 5.69 -18.88 2.91
N SER A 80 6.38 -18.90 1.77
CA SER A 80 7.50 -17.99 1.52
C SER A 80 7.06 -16.52 1.41
N LEU A 81 5.92 -16.24 0.76
CA LEU A 81 5.35 -14.88 0.70
C LEU A 81 4.88 -14.41 2.08
N LEU A 82 4.21 -15.27 2.84
CA LEU A 82 3.76 -14.98 4.19
C LEU A 82 4.95 -14.78 5.15
N ASP A 83 6.02 -15.57 5.04
CA ASP A 83 7.23 -15.39 5.83
C ASP A 83 7.93 -14.06 5.50
N GLU A 84 8.01 -13.68 4.22
CA GLU A 84 8.61 -12.40 3.82
C GLU A 84 7.73 -11.20 4.21
N ALA A 85 6.41 -11.31 4.05
CA ALA A 85 5.46 -10.32 4.57
C ALA A 85 5.56 -10.22 6.11
N THR A 86 5.75 -11.35 6.81
CA THR A 86 5.95 -11.38 8.26
C THR A 86 7.27 -10.74 8.64
N LYS A 87 8.36 -10.93 7.89
CA LYS A 87 9.64 -10.22 8.09
C LYS A 87 9.53 -8.73 7.84
N GLN A 88 8.82 -8.30 6.80
CA GLN A 88 8.53 -6.88 6.53
C GLN A 88 7.71 -6.26 7.67
N ILE A 89 6.70 -6.98 8.17
CA ILE A 89 5.92 -6.61 9.36
C ILE A 89 6.85 -6.55 10.58
N GLN A 90 7.72 -7.53 10.79
CA GLN A 90 8.67 -7.59 11.91
C GLN A 90 9.72 -6.46 11.83
N LEU A 91 10.15 -6.08 10.62
CA LEU A 91 11.03 -4.95 10.35
C LEU A 91 10.31 -3.64 10.67
N CYS A 92 9.06 -3.48 10.24
CA CYS A 92 8.20 -2.37 10.64
C CYS A 92 8.03 -2.32 12.18
N TYR A 93 7.81 -3.45 12.84
CA TYR A 93 7.73 -3.56 14.30
C TYR A 93 9.07 -3.25 15.00
N SER A 94 10.20 -3.63 14.40
CA SER A 94 11.54 -3.36 14.95
C SER A 94 11.91 -1.89 14.81
N ILE A 95 11.55 -1.26 13.69
CA ILE A 95 11.66 0.19 13.47
C ILE A 95 10.69 0.93 14.41
N GLN A 96 9.47 0.43 14.60
CA GLN A 96 8.54 0.93 15.63
C GLN A 96 9.16 0.86 17.01
N ASN A 97 9.81 -0.25 17.40
CA ASN A 97 10.50 -0.39 18.68
C ASN A 97 11.70 0.57 18.83
N ALA A 98 12.45 0.83 17.76
CA ALA A 98 13.53 1.81 17.76
C ALA A 98 13.01 3.26 17.91
N PHE A 99 11.82 3.56 17.38
CA PHE A 99 11.12 4.84 17.59
C PHE A 99 10.35 4.91 18.92
N PHE A 100 9.96 3.77 19.50
CA PHE A 100 9.20 3.66 20.75
C PHE A 100 9.97 4.22 21.96
N GLN A 101 11.31 4.20 21.91
CA GLN A 101 12.13 4.84 22.95
C GLN A 101 12.09 6.38 22.88
N LEU A 102 11.62 6.99 21.77
CA LEU A 102 11.58 8.44 21.61
C LEU A 102 10.20 9.07 21.91
N MET A 103 9.10 8.31 21.80
CA MET A 103 7.76 8.84 22.05
C MET A 103 6.83 7.76 22.63
N SER A 104 6.56 7.87 23.92
CA SER A 104 5.70 6.96 24.69
C SER A 104 4.21 7.23 24.48
N CYS A 105 3.64 6.83 23.33
CA CYS A 105 2.20 6.67 23.12
C CYS A 105 1.91 5.56 22.07
N LEU A 106 1.30 4.44 22.49
CA LEU A 106 0.50 3.55 21.62
C LEU A 106 -0.67 4.32 20.99
N PRO A 107 -1.44 3.81 20.00
CA PRO A 107 -1.17 3.00 18.82
C PRO A 107 -1.27 3.86 17.53
N CYS A 108 -0.91 5.15 17.60
CA CYS A 108 -0.97 6.07 16.45
C CYS A 108 0.17 5.89 15.43
N PHE A 109 1.10 4.95 15.62
CA PHE A 109 2.34 4.87 14.84
C PHE A 109 2.37 3.80 13.74
N GLN A 110 1.31 2.99 13.59
CA GLN A 110 1.16 2.12 12.40
C GLN A 110 0.84 2.94 11.12
N LEU A 111 0.72 4.25 11.25
CA LEU A 111 -0.10 5.11 10.39
C LEU A 111 0.71 6.15 9.60
N TYR A 112 2.03 5.99 9.49
CA TYR A 112 2.92 6.98 8.85
C TYR A 112 3.86 6.37 7.82
N GLN A 113 3.45 5.34 7.07
CA GLN A 113 4.40 4.54 6.29
C GLN A 113 5.20 5.31 5.24
N SER A 114 4.57 6.18 4.43
CA SER A 114 5.33 6.97 3.46
C SER A 114 6.32 7.91 4.17
N LEU A 115 5.95 8.45 5.33
CA LEU A 115 6.86 9.30 6.13
C LEU A 115 7.96 8.47 6.81
N VAL A 116 7.67 7.27 7.31
CA VAL A 116 8.65 6.33 7.88
C VAL A 116 9.62 5.86 6.81
N ALA A 117 9.13 5.51 5.62
CA ALA A 117 9.94 5.18 4.46
C ALA A 117 10.91 6.32 4.11
N VAL A 118 10.39 7.56 4.05
CA VAL A 118 11.20 8.76 3.82
C VAL A 118 12.25 8.92 4.92
N CYS A 119 11.87 8.81 6.19
CA CYS A 119 12.78 8.93 7.32
C CYS A 119 13.90 7.86 7.29
N GLU A 120 13.57 6.61 6.97
CA GLU A 120 14.56 5.53 6.90
C GLU A 120 15.51 5.73 5.73
N VAL A 121 14.99 6.07 4.55
CA VAL A 121 15.81 6.40 3.39
C VAL A 121 16.73 7.58 3.68
N MET A 122 16.22 8.64 4.32
CA MET A 122 17.03 9.80 4.71
C MET A 122 18.15 9.43 5.69
N LYS A 123 17.86 8.54 6.65
CA LYS A 123 18.80 8.08 7.68
C LYS A 123 19.87 7.14 7.12
N GLU A 124 19.48 6.15 6.33
CA GLU A 124 20.37 5.12 5.80
C GLU A 124 21.27 5.66 4.68
N HIS A 125 20.72 6.48 3.78
CA HIS A 125 21.44 6.97 2.60
C HIS A 125 22.09 8.35 2.77
N LYS A 126 22.01 8.97 3.97
CA LYS A 126 22.55 10.33 4.25
C LYS A 126 22.20 11.31 3.14
N ILE A 127 20.92 11.33 2.73
CA ILE A 127 20.49 12.07 1.54
C ILE A 127 20.54 13.57 1.83
N ASN A 128 21.38 14.30 1.08
CA ASN A 128 21.31 15.76 0.99
C ASN A 128 20.24 16.17 -0.04
N ASP A 129 19.09 16.57 0.49
CA ASP A 129 18.31 17.77 0.13
C ASP A 129 17.90 18.03 -1.34
N ARG A 130 17.85 17.07 -2.28
CA ARG A 130 17.36 17.37 -3.66
C ARG A 130 16.92 16.19 -4.54
N LYS A 131 16.87 14.97 -4.01
CA LYS A 131 16.87 13.75 -4.86
C LYS A 131 15.76 12.75 -4.54
N LEU A 132 14.87 13.08 -3.60
CA LEU A 132 13.84 12.15 -3.21
C LEU A 132 12.64 12.29 -4.14
N LEU A 133 12.34 11.22 -4.86
CA LEU A 133 11.12 11.05 -5.63
C LEU A 133 10.26 10.03 -4.90
N ILE A 134 8.99 10.36 -4.68
CA ILE A 134 8.05 9.51 -3.97
C ILE A 134 6.84 9.27 -4.86
N LEU A 135 6.54 8.00 -5.12
CA LEU A 135 5.24 7.55 -5.59
C LEU A 135 4.49 6.93 -4.41
N SER A 136 3.34 7.51 -4.07
CA SER A 136 2.46 7.05 -3.01
C SER A 136 1.13 6.63 -3.64
N LEU A 137 0.79 5.35 -3.50
CA LEU A 137 -0.46 4.78 -3.99
C LEU A 137 -1.37 4.52 -2.79
N GLY A 138 -2.58 5.05 -2.82
CA GLY A 138 -3.60 4.70 -1.83
C GLY A 138 -4.61 3.71 -2.39
N THR A 139 -5.38 3.09 -1.49
CA THR A 139 -6.40 2.08 -1.82
C THR A 139 -7.76 2.68 -2.14
N GLY A 140 -7.83 3.99 -2.33
CA GLY A 140 -9.04 4.77 -2.48
C GLY A 140 -9.57 5.30 -1.15
N ALA A 141 -10.31 6.41 -1.25
CA ALA A 141 -10.97 7.07 -0.13
C ALA A 141 -12.46 7.18 -0.44
N ALA A 142 -13.29 6.74 0.50
CA ALA A 142 -14.73 6.97 0.43
C ALA A 142 -15.13 8.07 1.38
N ASP A 143 -16.07 8.92 0.95
CA ASP A 143 -16.69 9.89 1.85
C ASP A 143 -17.46 9.15 2.95
N GLN A 144 -16.92 9.20 4.16
CA GLN A 144 -17.50 8.57 5.35
C GLN A 144 -18.20 9.57 6.27
N SER A 145 -18.37 10.82 5.85
CA SER A 145 -18.92 11.90 6.69
C SER A 145 -20.28 11.56 7.31
N ASP A 146 -21.13 10.85 6.57
CA ASP A 146 -22.46 10.42 7.02
C ASP A 146 -22.50 8.99 7.60
N ARG A 147 -21.38 8.26 7.60
CA ARG A 147 -21.35 6.83 7.93
C ARG A 147 -21.44 6.57 9.44
N TYR A 148 -20.88 7.45 10.25
CA TYR A 148 -20.78 7.30 11.70
C TYR A 148 -21.35 8.52 12.42
N VAL A 149 -22.68 8.64 12.43
CA VAL A 149 -23.36 9.67 13.22
C VAL A 149 -23.49 9.20 14.66
N VAL A 150 -22.66 9.76 15.54
CA VAL A 150 -22.90 9.68 16.99
C VAL A 150 -24.07 10.62 17.27
N GLY A 151 -25.29 10.07 17.31
CA GLY A 151 -26.49 10.83 17.66
C GLY A 151 -26.39 11.47 19.05
N ASP A 152 -27.44 12.17 19.49
CA ASP A 152 -27.44 13.05 20.68
C ASP A 152 -27.07 12.37 22.03
N ASP A 153 -26.99 11.05 22.07
CA ASP A 153 -26.65 10.29 23.27
C ASP A 153 -25.38 9.43 23.07
N PRO A 154 -24.19 9.97 23.43
CA PRO A 154 -22.92 9.25 23.34
C PRO A 154 -22.84 8.00 24.22
N SER A 155 -23.70 7.88 25.24
CA SER A 155 -23.69 6.71 26.15
C SER A 155 -24.16 5.42 25.48
N LYS A 156 -24.83 5.53 24.32
CA LYS A 156 -25.25 4.39 23.48
C LYS A 156 -24.11 3.81 22.63
N TRP A 157 -22.97 4.49 22.54
CA TRP A 157 -21.78 4.03 21.85
C TRP A 157 -20.80 3.35 22.82
N GLY A 158 -21.05 2.06 23.09
CA GLY A 158 -20.13 1.23 23.88
C GLY A 158 -18.96 0.66 23.06
N LEU A 159 -17.96 0.07 23.74
CA LEU A 159 -16.76 -0.53 23.12
C LEU A 159 -17.09 -1.47 21.95
N LEU A 160 -18.13 -2.30 22.10
CA LEU A 160 -18.57 -3.22 21.06
C LEU A 160 -19.01 -2.49 19.79
N ARG A 161 -19.69 -1.34 19.90
CA ARG A 161 -20.17 -0.57 18.76
C ARG A 161 -19.04 0.20 18.07
N TRP A 162 -18.01 0.59 18.82
CA TRP A 162 -16.77 1.19 18.31
C TRP A 162 -15.88 0.19 17.56
N LEU A 163 -15.82 -1.07 18.01
CA LEU A 163 -15.02 -2.12 17.38
C LEU A 163 -15.78 -2.88 16.28
N TRP A 164 -17.10 -3.02 16.43
CA TRP A 164 -17.99 -3.78 15.55
C TRP A 164 -19.34 -3.06 15.38
N TYR A 165 -19.49 -2.31 14.30
CA TYR A 165 -20.73 -1.58 14.00
C TYR A 165 -21.66 -2.42 13.12
N SER A 166 -22.59 -3.12 13.79
CA SER A 166 -23.49 -4.12 13.21
C SER A 166 -24.39 -3.62 12.07
N GLU A 167 -24.70 -2.33 11.97
CA GLU A 167 -25.63 -1.84 10.95
C GLU A 167 -24.97 -1.71 9.56
N ASN A 168 -23.64 -1.58 9.49
CA ASN A 168 -22.89 -1.38 8.23
C ASN A 168 -21.70 -2.34 8.04
N ASN A 169 -21.55 -3.33 8.92
CA ASN A 169 -20.49 -4.35 8.88
C ASN A 169 -19.07 -3.75 8.78
N GLY A 170 -18.79 -2.71 9.58
CA GLY A 170 -17.49 -2.03 9.60
C GLY A 170 -17.02 -1.76 11.02
N SER A 171 -15.76 -1.37 11.17
CA SER A 171 -15.15 -1.03 12.46
C SER A 171 -14.88 0.48 12.53
N PRO A 172 -15.76 1.28 13.15
CA PRO A 172 -15.62 2.74 13.18
C PRO A 172 -14.26 3.22 13.68
N LEU A 173 -13.73 2.55 14.70
CA LEU A 173 -12.42 2.90 15.24
C LEU A 173 -11.31 2.69 14.20
N ILE A 174 -11.33 1.56 13.48
CA ILE A 174 -10.34 1.27 12.45
C ILE A 174 -10.50 2.22 11.27
N ASP A 175 -11.73 2.47 10.82
CA ASP A 175 -12.02 3.32 9.65
C ASP A 175 -11.66 4.79 9.91
N ILE A 176 -11.92 5.31 11.12
CA ILE A 176 -11.50 6.66 11.52
C ILE A 176 -9.97 6.72 11.59
N LEU A 177 -9.33 5.73 12.21
CA LEU A 177 -7.88 5.71 12.37
C LEU A 177 -7.16 5.61 11.01
N THR A 178 -7.64 4.79 10.08
CA THR A 178 -7.03 4.65 8.74
C THR A 178 -7.26 5.90 7.90
N THR A 179 -8.49 6.42 7.84
CA THR A 179 -8.84 7.58 7.01
C THR A 179 -8.11 8.86 7.47
N ALA A 180 -8.12 9.14 8.78
CA ALA A 180 -7.44 10.32 9.33
C ALA A 180 -5.93 10.29 9.07
N SER A 181 -5.34 9.09 9.00
CA SER A 181 -3.92 8.92 8.79
C SER A 181 -3.51 9.16 7.34
N ASP A 182 -4.29 8.67 6.39
CA ASP A 182 -4.05 8.90 4.96
C ASP A 182 -4.05 10.41 4.62
N GLU A 183 -5.01 11.16 5.16
CA GLU A 183 -5.09 12.62 4.98
C GLU A 183 -3.92 13.37 5.64
N MET A 184 -3.56 12.97 6.87
CA MET A 184 -2.45 13.58 7.62
C MET A 184 -1.10 13.35 6.92
N ILE A 185 -0.79 12.12 6.50
CA ILE A 185 0.47 11.80 5.80
C ILE A 185 0.60 12.61 4.52
N SER A 186 -0.45 12.64 3.70
CA SER A 186 -0.42 13.37 2.42
C SER A 186 -0.16 14.85 2.66
N THR A 187 -0.83 15.44 3.67
CA THR A 187 -0.63 16.84 4.05
C THR A 187 0.80 17.10 4.54
N TYR A 188 1.35 16.25 5.41
CA TYR A 188 2.72 16.43 5.94
C TYR A 188 3.78 16.31 4.85
N ILE A 189 3.74 15.27 4.02
CA ILE A 189 4.72 15.07 2.94
C ILE A 189 4.61 16.21 1.93
N SER A 190 3.40 16.57 1.52
CA SER A 190 3.17 17.69 0.61
C SER A 190 3.72 18.99 1.17
N THR A 191 3.46 19.29 2.45
CA THR A 191 3.97 20.51 3.11
C THR A 191 5.49 20.53 3.18
N ILE A 192 6.12 19.39 3.53
CA ILE A 192 7.59 19.28 3.58
C ILE A 192 8.17 19.47 2.17
N PHE A 193 7.59 18.83 1.16
CA PHE A 193 8.07 18.92 -0.22
C PHE A 193 7.91 20.33 -0.77
N GLN A 194 6.79 21.01 -0.50
CA GLN A 194 6.59 22.42 -0.86
C GLN A 194 7.59 23.34 -0.14
N TYR A 195 7.81 23.15 1.16
CA TYR A 195 8.79 23.94 1.92
C TYR A 195 10.22 23.76 1.38
N CYS A 196 10.55 22.55 0.93
CA CYS A 196 11.85 22.22 0.34
C CYS A 196 11.97 22.58 -1.16
N GLY A 197 10.87 22.97 -1.83
CA GLY A 197 10.82 23.26 -3.26
C GLY A 197 10.92 22.02 -4.16
N TRP A 198 10.37 20.88 -3.73
CA TRP A 198 10.38 19.59 -4.45
C TRP A 198 8.96 19.09 -4.78
N GLU A 199 7.98 19.98 -4.86
CA GLU A 199 6.58 19.64 -5.12
C GLU A 199 6.38 18.69 -6.32
N GLU A 200 7.18 18.83 -7.37
CA GLU A 200 7.15 17.98 -8.59
C GLU A 200 7.70 16.55 -8.40
N ASN A 201 8.22 16.23 -7.21
CA ASN A 201 8.79 14.92 -6.88
C ASN A 201 7.88 14.07 -5.99
N TYR A 202 6.70 14.56 -5.60
CA TYR A 202 5.73 13.81 -4.83
C TYR A 202 4.47 13.51 -5.65
N TYR A 203 4.29 12.23 -5.98
CA TYR A 203 3.15 11.71 -6.72
C TYR A 203 2.26 10.96 -5.74
N ARG A 204 1.01 11.40 -5.55
CA ARG A 204 0.01 10.70 -4.73
C ARG A 204 -1.20 10.37 -5.59
N LEU A 205 -1.43 9.09 -5.83
CA LEU A 205 -2.60 8.60 -6.54
C LEU A 205 -3.57 7.99 -5.54
N GLN A 206 -4.79 8.52 -5.52
CA GLN A 206 -5.89 8.08 -4.66
C GLN A 206 -7.18 8.15 -5.47
N ALA A 207 -7.95 7.05 -5.47
CA ALA A 207 -9.27 7.03 -6.09
C ALA A 207 -10.34 7.56 -5.12
N ASP A 208 -11.31 8.30 -5.64
CA ASP A 208 -12.54 8.59 -4.91
C ASP A 208 -13.51 7.41 -5.08
N MET A 209 -14.05 6.89 -3.98
CA MET A 209 -14.87 5.67 -3.96
C MET A 209 -16.21 5.91 -3.25
N LYS A 210 -17.22 5.10 -3.58
CA LYS A 210 -18.45 5.04 -2.78
C LYS A 210 -18.26 4.13 -1.58
N LEU A 211 -19.03 4.36 -0.52
CA LEU A 211 -19.03 3.53 0.68
C LEU A 211 -19.30 2.03 0.42
N SER A 212 -20.12 1.72 -0.59
CA SER A 212 -20.40 0.34 -0.98
C SER A 212 -19.21 -0.37 -1.64
N GLU A 213 -18.28 0.41 -2.21
CA GLU A 213 -17.12 -0.07 -2.96
C GLU A 213 -15.87 -0.14 -2.06
N ALA A 214 -15.86 0.61 -0.95
CA ALA A 214 -14.72 0.76 -0.04
C ALA A 214 -14.61 -0.31 1.06
N LYS A 215 -15.42 -1.37 1.02
CA LYS A 215 -15.32 -2.47 1.98
C LYS A 215 -14.07 -3.30 1.70
N MET A 216 -13.17 -3.35 2.68
CA MET A 216 -11.86 -4.00 2.55
C MET A 216 -11.94 -5.53 2.45
N ASP A 217 -13.01 -6.14 2.95
CA ASP A 217 -13.24 -7.58 3.04
C ASP A 217 -14.29 -8.09 2.03
N ASP A 218 -14.77 -7.25 1.11
CA ASP A 218 -15.75 -7.63 0.10
C ASP A 218 -15.08 -8.23 -1.14
N ALA A 219 -14.87 -9.54 -1.10
CA ALA A 219 -14.26 -10.30 -2.19
C ALA A 219 -15.29 -10.91 -3.15
N ARG A 220 -16.50 -10.35 -3.23
CA ARG A 220 -17.47 -10.77 -4.25
C ARG A 220 -16.93 -10.43 -5.65
N PRO A 221 -17.11 -11.31 -6.65
CA PRO A 221 -16.58 -11.07 -8.01
C PRO A 221 -16.98 -9.71 -8.58
N GLU A 222 -18.24 -9.31 -8.36
CA GLU A 222 -18.80 -8.01 -8.78
C GLU A 222 -18.03 -6.82 -8.17
N ASN A 223 -17.64 -6.91 -6.89
CA ASN A 223 -16.88 -5.86 -6.23
C ASN A 223 -15.43 -5.84 -6.70
N LEU A 224 -14.82 -7.02 -6.89
CA LEU A 224 -13.44 -7.12 -7.40
C LEU A 224 -13.30 -6.58 -8.83
N GLU A 225 -14.25 -6.89 -9.71
CA GLU A 225 -14.31 -6.32 -11.07
C GLU A 225 -14.49 -4.80 -11.03
N ASN A 226 -15.33 -4.30 -10.11
CA ASN A 226 -15.52 -2.86 -9.93
C ASN A 226 -14.24 -2.17 -9.42
N LEU A 227 -13.52 -2.77 -8.47
CA LEU A 227 -12.24 -2.26 -7.97
C LEU A 227 -11.18 -2.23 -9.08
N GLU A 228 -11.12 -3.27 -9.92
CA GLU A 228 -10.23 -3.29 -11.08
C GLU A 228 -10.56 -2.15 -12.05
N GLN A 229 -11.84 -1.90 -12.29
CA GLN A 229 -12.28 -0.81 -13.17
C GLN A 229 -11.94 0.56 -12.59
N ILE A 230 -12.17 0.80 -11.30
CA ILE A 230 -11.76 2.03 -10.60
C ILE A 230 -10.26 2.27 -10.76
N GLY A 231 -9.44 1.22 -10.60
CA GLY A 231 -8.00 1.29 -10.81
C GLY A 231 -7.62 1.66 -12.26
N LYS A 232 -8.28 1.06 -13.26
CA LYS A 232 -8.08 1.39 -14.68
C LYS A 232 -8.49 2.83 -15.00
N ASP A 233 -9.59 3.30 -14.44
CA ASP A 233 -10.08 4.65 -14.63
C ASP A 233 -9.13 5.67 -13.99
N LEU A 234 -8.62 5.39 -12.78
CA LEU A 234 -7.61 6.22 -12.13
C LEU A 234 -6.32 6.28 -12.95
N ALA A 235 -5.83 5.13 -13.45
CA ALA A 235 -4.64 5.08 -14.29
C ALA A 235 -4.84 5.90 -15.58
N THR A 236 -6.00 5.77 -16.23
CA THR A 236 -6.35 6.53 -17.44
C THR A 236 -6.41 8.03 -17.16
N LYS A 237 -6.96 8.44 -16.01
CA LYS A 237 -7.03 9.85 -15.59
C LYS A 237 -5.65 10.47 -15.39
N HIS A 238 -4.66 9.67 -14.99
CA HIS A 238 -3.30 10.11 -14.70
C HIS A 238 -2.27 9.59 -15.72
N ASP A 239 -2.70 9.21 -16.93
CA ASP A 239 -1.84 8.53 -17.93
C ASP A 239 -0.61 9.37 -18.29
N ASP A 240 -0.79 10.65 -18.60
CA ASP A 240 0.29 11.59 -18.90
C ASP A 240 1.28 11.75 -17.74
N GLU A 241 0.77 11.82 -16.50
CA GLU A 241 1.58 11.96 -15.28
C GLU A 241 2.39 10.69 -15.00
N LEU A 242 1.77 9.52 -15.18
CA LEU A 242 2.41 8.22 -15.01
C LEU A 242 3.48 7.97 -16.07
N GLU A 243 3.24 8.34 -17.33
CA GLU A 243 4.26 8.21 -18.38
C GLU A 243 5.44 9.16 -18.11
N ALA A 244 5.18 10.41 -17.67
CA ALA A 244 6.23 11.34 -17.28
C ALA A 244 7.08 10.80 -16.11
N LEU A 245 6.42 10.22 -15.09
CA LEU A 245 7.11 9.57 -13.98
C LEU A 245 7.95 8.37 -14.45
N ALA A 246 7.40 7.52 -15.34
CA ALA A 246 8.09 6.36 -15.88
C ALA A 246 9.37 6.78 -16.65
N LEU A 247 9.28 7.82 -17.48
CA LEU A 247 10.44 8.37 -18.19
C LEU A 247 11.51 8.87 -17.22
N LYS A 248 11.11 9.62 -16.19
CA LYS A 248 12.02 10.11 -15.14
C LYS A 248 12.73 8.98 -14.40
N LEU A 249 12.01 7.88 -14.11
CA LEU A 249 12.58 6.68 -13.50
C LEU A 249 13.58 5.98 -14.43
N ILE A 250 13.28 5.85 -15.73
CA ILE A 250 14.17 5.26 -16.73
C ILE A 250 15.46 6.08 -16.86
N GLU A 251 15.35 7.40 -16.97
CA GLU A 251 16.50 8.31 -17.05
C GLU A 251 17.39 8.20 -15.79
N ASN A 252 16.78 8.19 -14.61
CA ASN A 252 17.48 8.02 -13.34
C ASN A 252 18.23 6.68 -13.29
N ARG A 253 17.61 5.59 -13.74
CA ARG A 253 18.25 4.27 -13.82
C ARG A 253 19.42 4.26 -14.79
N LYS A 254 19.24 4.79 -16.01
CA LYS A 254 20.32 4.90 -17.02
C LYS A 254 21.51 5.70 -16.47
N ALA A 255 21.26 6.82 -15.81
CA ALA A 255 22.29 7.64 -15.19
C ALA A 255 23.03 6.91 -14.04
N ARG A 256 22.35 6.08 -13.25
CA ARG A 256 22.99 5.26 -12.20
C ARG A 256 23.90 4.19 -12.79
N LEU A 257 23.43 3.43 -13.78
CA LEU A 257 24.20 2.38 -14.44
C LEU A 257 25.46 2.93 -15.15
N ALA A 258 25.34 4.11 -15.78
CA ALA A 258 26.47 4.79 -16.39
C ALA A 258 27.55 5.18 -15.37
N ARG A 259 27.19 5.52 -14.12
CA ARG A 259 28.17 5.81 -13.06
C ARG A 259 28.87 4.56 -12.53
N MET A 260 28.20 3.41 -12.58
CA MET A 260 28.75 2.13 -12.12
C MET A 260 29.77 1.52 -13.10
N THR A 261 29.70 1.89 -14.38
CA THR A 261 30.55 1.36 -15.45
C THR A 261 31.86 2.14 -15.66
N VAL A 262 32.06 3.24 -14.92
CA VAL A 262 33.23 4.14 -15.03
C VAL A 262 34.35 3.77 -14.03
N TRP A 263 34.30 2.58 -13.43
CA TRP A 263 35.32 2.06 -12.50
C TRP A 263 35.90 0.74 -12.97
#